data_AF-Q71HT2-F1
#
_entry.id   AF-Q71HT2-F1
#
_cell.length_a   1.000
_cell.length_b   1.000
_cell.length_c   1.000
_cell.angle_alpha   90.00
_cell.angle_beta   90.00
_cell.angle_gamma   90.00
#
_symmetry.space_group_name_H-M   'P 1'
#
loop_
_entity.id
_entity.type
_entity.pdbx_description
1 polymer ?
#
loop_
_entity_poly.entity_id
_entity_poly.type
_entity_poly.pdbx_seq_one_letter_code
_entity_poly.pdbx_strand_id
1 'polypeptide(L)'
;GRMAGNVAKKMALLAKIGSSDPYRAVTNNKGIMNGVDAVMLATGNDYRAVEAACHAYAAKSGEYRSLSSWKLEGENLLGQVTLPLALGVVGGSISSRPDIRQSYAILGKIKAAELAELTASVALANNFAALNA
;
A
#
# COMPACT_ATOMS: atom_id res chain seq x y z
N GLY A 1 -7.14 9.95 -24.33
CA GLY A 1 -7.07 11.35 -24.80
C GLY A 1 -5.78 12.02 -24.32
N ARG A 2 -5.27 13.04 -25.03
CA ARG A 2 -3.95 13.69 -24.79
C ARG A 2 -3.69 14.09 -23.32
N MET A 3 -4.71 14.54 -22.58
CA MET A 3 -4.57 14.89 -21.16
C MET A 3 -4.26 13.68 -20.27
N ALA A 4 -4.95 12.54 -20.47
CA ALA A 4 -4.71 11.33 -19.68
C ALA A 4 -3.28 10.81 -19.88
N GLY A 5 -2.75 10.87 -21.10
CA GLY A 5 -1.36 10.50 -21.39
C GLY A 5 -0.33 11.40 -20.70
N ASN A 6 -0.63 12.69 -20.52
CA ASN A 6 0.25 13.62 -19.80
C ASN A 6 0.24 13.37 -18.29
N VAL A 7 -0.92 13.02 -17.71
CA VAL A 7 -1.04 12.64 -16.30
C VAL A 7 -0.25 11.36 -16.03
N ALA A 8 -0.47 10.31 -16.83
CA ALA A 8 0.22 9.04 -16.66
C ALA A 8 1.76 9.17 -16.78
N LYS A 9 2.25 10.02 -17.70
CA LYS A 9 3.69 10.36 -17.79
C LYS A 9 4.23 11.04 -16.53
N LYS A 10 3.48 11.99 -15.97
CA LYS A 10 3.86 12.66 -14.71
C LYS A 10 3.92 11.68 -13.55
N MET A 11 2.94 10.79 -13.43
CA MET A 11 2.90 9.78 -12.37
C MET A 11 4.08 8.81 -12.47
N ALA A 12 4.38 8.30 -13.68
CA ALA A 12 5.53 7.45 -13.90
C ALA A 12 6.86 8.17 -13.58
N LEU A 13 6.97 9.47 -13.91
CA LEU A 13 8.15 10.27 -13.55
C LEU A 13 8.29 10.45 -12.04
N LEU A 14 7.20 10.79 -11.33
CA LEU A 14 7.21 10.94 -9.86
C LEU A 14 7.56 9.62 -9.15
N ALA A 15 7.06 8.50 -9.65
CA ALA A 15 7.40 7.18 -9.14
C ALA A 15 8.90 6.87 -9.35
N LYS A 16 9.45 7.18 -10.52
CA LYS A 16 10.87 7.01 -10.83
C LYS A 16 11.75 7.85 -9.90
N ILE A 17 11.38 9.11 -9.63
CA ILE A 17 12.10 9.97 -8.67
C ILE A 17 12.08 9.34 -7.27
N GLY A 18 10.94 8.81 -6.83
CA GLY A 18 10.83 8.09 -5.55
C GLY A 18 11.65 6.80 -5.47
N SER A 19 12.17 6.27 -6.58
CA SER A 19 13.11 5.13 -6.57
C SER A 19 14.57 5.55 -6.39
N SER A 20 14.92 6.82 -6.64
CA SER A 20 16.29 7.34 -6.59
C SER A 20 16.53 8.43 -5.54
N ASP A 21 15.46 9.03 -5.00
CA ASP A 21 15.54 10.06 -3.96
C ASP A 21 14.88 9.54 -2.68
N PRO A 22 15.65 9.28 -1.60
CA PRO A 22 15.13 8.82 -0.32
C PRO A 22 14.07 9.75 0.29
N TYR A 23 14.18 11.07 0.12
CA TYR A 23 13.19 12.01 0.67
C TYR A 23 11.83 11.83 -0.02
N ARG A 24 11.84 11.65 -1.34
CA ARG A 24 10.61 11.36 -2.08
C ARG A 24 10.10 9.95 -1.80
N ALA A 25 10.99 8.97 -1.65
CA ALA A 25 10.64 7.61 -1.26
C ALA A 25 9.87 7.60 0.07
N VAL A 26 10.29 8.40 1.06
CA VAL A 26 9.61 8.54 2.35
C VAL A 26 8.19 9.04 2.17
N THR A 27 7.98 10.11 1.40
CA THR A 27 6.63 10.64 1.15
C THR A 27 5.75 9.65 0.37
N ASN A 28 6.30 8.97 -0.63
CA ASN A 28 5.59 7.95 -1.40
C ASN A 28 5.15 6.78 -0.50
N ASN A 29 6.07 6.27 0.33
CA ASN A 29 5.80 5.14 1.22
C ASN A 29 4.81 5.54 2.32
N LYS A 30 4.90 6.76 2.88
CA LYS A 30 3.86 7.29 3.77
C LYS A 30 2.48 7.24 3.11
N GLY A 31 2.40 7.63 1.82
CA GLY A 31 1.16 7.54 1.04
C GLY A 31 0.65 6.09 0.88
N ILE A 32 1.53 5.11 0.72
CA ILE A 32 1.18 3.68 0.71
C ILE A 32 0.63 3.27 2.08
N MET A 33 1.36 3.62 3.14
CA MET A 33 1.03 3.22 4.52
C MET A 33 -0.25 3.84 5.05
N ASN A 34 -0.62 5.04 4.59
CA ASN A 34 -1.96 5.61 4.86
C ASN A 34 -3.10 4.63 4.52
N GLY A 35 -2.97 3.88 3.41
CA GLY A 35 -3.96 2.87 3.02
C GLY A 35 -3.82 1.58 3.81
N VAL A 36 -2.58 1.11 4.01
CA VAL A 36 -2.29 -0.11 4.78
C VAL A 36 -2.80 0.01 6.21
N ASP A 37 -2.41 1.08 6.91
CA ASP A 37 -2.75 1.30 8.32
C ASP A 37 -4.25 1.43 8.54
N ALA A 38 -4.97 2.05 7.59
CA ALA A 38 -6.43 2.10 7.63
C ALA A 38 -7.04 0.69 7.63
N VAL A 39 -6.54 -0.22 6.77
CA VAL A 39 -6.98 -1.62 6.76
C VAL A 39 -6.56 -2.34 8.03
N MET A 40 -5.34 -2.11 8.54
CA MET A 40 -4.86 -2.73 9.78
C MET A 40 -5.75 -2.36 10.97
N LEU A 41 -6.06 -1.07 11.13
CA LEU A 41 -6.94 -0.57 12.18
C LEU A 41 -8.36 -1.14 12.05
N ALA A 42 -8.92 -1.15 10.84
CA ALA A 42 -10.27 -1.66 10.59
C ALA A 42 -10.40 -3.17 10.83
N THR A 43 -9.31 -3.93 10.66
CA THR A 43 -9.30 -5.40 10.78
C THR A 43 -8.65 -5.90 12.06
N GLY A 44 -8.23 -5.01 12.96
CA GLY A 44 -7.65 -5.36 14.25
C GLY A 44 -6.23 -5.93 14.20
N ASN A 45 -5.52 -5.69 13.10
CA ASN A 45 -4.13 -6.11 12.92
C ASN A 45 -3.15 -5.07 13.51
N ASP A 46 -1.95 -5.52 13.88
CA ASP A 46 -0.92 -4.64 14.42
C ASP A 46 -0.25 -3.82 13.31
N TYR A 47 -0.66 -2.56 13.16
CA TYR A 47 -0.09 -1.67 12.15
C TYR A 47 1.39 -1.36 12.39
N ARG A 48 1.89 -1.39 13.64
CA ARG A 48 3.30 -1.10 13.94
C ARG A 48 4.20 -2.22 13.43
N ALA A 49 3.76 -3.47 13.57
CA ALA A 49 4.49 -4.62 13.03
C ALA A 49 4.60 -4.55 11.50
N VAL A 50 3.51 -4.17 10.83
CA VAL A 50 3.48 -4.03 9.37
C VAL A 50 4.31 -2.83 8.90
N GLU A 51 4.22 -1.68 9.56
CA GLU A 51 5.03 -0.49 9.29
C GLU A 51 6.53 -0.78 9.39
N ALA A 52 6.96 -1.41 10.50
CA ALA A 52 8.36 -1.78 10.71
C ALA A 52 8.86 -2.71 9.60
N ALA A 53 8.07 -3.72 9.22
CA ALA A 53 8.43 -4.64 8.14
C ALA A 53 8.50 -3.92 6.79
N CYS A 54 7.52 -3.08 6.46
CA CYS A 54 7.47 -2.35 5.18
C CYS A 54 8.65 -1.37 5.05
N HIS A 55 8.94 -0.59 6.09
CA HIS A 55 10.05 0.35 6.09
C HIS A 55 11.41 -0.35 6.10
N ALA A 56 11.57 -1.47 6.80
CA ALA A 56 12.78 -2.29 6.69
C ALA A 56 12.96 -2.86 5.28
N TYR A 57 11.87 -3.34 4.67
CA TYR A 57 11.88 -3.86 3.29
C TYR A 57 12.23 -2.77 2.27
N ALA A 58 11.74 -1.54 2.46
CA ALA A 58 12.08 -0.40 1.62
C ALA A 58 13.59 -0.08 1.63
N ALA A 59 14.30 -0.41 2.71
CA ALA A 59 15.75 -0.20 2.85
C ALA A 59 16.60 -1.46 2.57
N LYS A 60 16.00 -2.60 2.21
CA LYS A 60 16.68 -3.91 2.11
C LYS A 60 17.88 -3.96 1.15
N SER A 61 17.98 -2.98 0.26
CA SER A 61 18.97 -2.90 -0.82
C SER A 61 20.08 -1.88 -0.54
N GLY A 62 20.22 -1.46 0.72
CA GLY A 62 21.22 -0.50 1.18
C GLY A 62 20.82 0.97 1.07
N GLU A 63 19.73 1.26 0.35
CA GLU A 63 19.15 2.60 0.22
C GLU A 63 17.63 2.49 0.36
N TYR A 64 17.02 3.49 1.00
CA TYR A 64 15.59 3.56 1.22
C TYR A 64 14.86 3.97 -0.07
N ARG A 65 14.03 3.07 -0.60
CA ARG A 65 13.36 3.24 -1.91
C ARG A 65 11.85 3.12 -1.79
N SER A 66 11.13 3.63 -2.80
CA SER A 66 9.68 3.46 -2.85
C SER A 66 9.27 1.98 -2.93
N LEU A 67 8.24 1.60 -2.18
CA LEU A 67 7.66 0.24 -2.17
C LEU A 67 6.78 -0.05 -3.40
N SER A 68 6.40 1.00 -4.13
CA SER A 68 5.63 0.93 -5.37
C SER A 68 6.46 1.34 -6.58
N SER A 69 6.11 0.80 -7.74
CA SER A 69 6.61 1.27 -9.04
C SER A 69 5.45 1.58 -9.98
N TRP A 70 5.63 2.60 -10.82
CA TRP A 70 4.68 2.97 -11.87
C TRP A 70 5.43 3.13 -13.17
N LYS A 71 4.98 2.43 -14.23
CA LYS A 71 5.56 2.53 -15.57
C LYS A 71 4.47 2.66 -16.63
N LEU A 72 4.81 3.29 -17.74
CA LEU A 72 3.97 3.27 -18.93
C LEU A 72 4.24 2.00 -19.73
N GLU A 73 3.18 1.36 -20.17
CA GLU A 73 3.21 0.21 -21.08
C GLU A 73 2.19 0.45 -22.19
N GLY A 74 2.68 0.95 -23.34
CA GLY A 74 1.83 1.50 -24.38
C GLY A 74 1.05 2.72 -23.89
N GLU A 75 -0.27 2.66 -23.96
CA GLU A 75 -1.17 3.71 -23.45
C GLU A 75 -1.59 3.50 -21.99
N ASN A 76 -1.18 2.39 -21.37
CA ASN A 76 -1.59 2.03 -20.01
C ASN A 76 -0.54 2.43 -18.98
N LEU A 77 -0.99 2.80 -17.78
CA LEU A 77 -0.15 3.00 -16.62
C LEU A 77 -0.20 1.74 -15.74
N LEU A 78 0.92 1.02 -15.64
CA LEU A 78 1.04 -0.17 -14.80
C LEU A 78 1.63 0.20 -13.44
N GLY A 79 0.87 -0.05 -12.38
CA GLY A 79 1.30 0.08 -11.00
C GLY A 79 1.60 -1.28 -10.37
N GLN A 80 2.64 -1.34 -9.55
CA GLN A 80 2.96 -2.52 -8.76
C GLN A 80 3.39 -2.10 -7.36
N VAL A 81 3.03 -2.90 -6.35
CA VAL A 81 3.52 -2.76 -4.97
C VAL A 81 3.89 -4.13 -4.43
N THR A 82 4.95 -4.20 -3.63
CA THR A 82 5.36 -5.42 -2.93
C THR A 82 5.57 -5.08 -1.46
N LEU A 83 4.78 -5.71 -0.59
CA LEU A 83 4.76 -5.42 0.84
C LEU A 83 4.91 -6.72 1.66
N PRO A 84 5.73 -6.73 2.73
CA PRO A 84 5.74 -7.81 3.71
C PRO A 84 4.50 -7.72 4.62
N LEU A 85 3.45 -8.47 4.30
CA LEU A 85 2.16 -8.43 5.02
C LEU A 85 1.92 -9.72 5.81
N ALA A 86 2.39 -9.76 7.06
CA ALA A 86 2.09 -10.84 8.00
C ALA A 86 0.79 -10.52 8.76
N LEU A 87 -0.36 -10.92 8.19
CA LEU A 87 -1.68 -10.55 8.71
C LEU A 87 -2.42 -11.73 9.36
N GLY A 88 -3.25 -11.41 10.34
CA GLY A 88 -4.16 -12.34 11.01
C GLY A 88 -5.62 -12.04 10.71
N VAL A 89 -6.43 -13.09 10.58
CA VAL A 89 -7.91 -13.02 10.49
C VAL A 89 -8.60 -13.65 11.70
N VAL A 90 -7.81 -14.16 12.65
CA VAL A 90 -8.24 -14.74 13.91
C VAL A 90 -7.36 -14.18 15.04
N GLY A 91 -7.96 -13.87 16.19
CA GLY A 91 -7.22 -13.32 17.34
C GLY A 91 -8.13 -12.66 18.37
N GLY A 92 -7.61 -12.48 19.59
CA GLY A 92 -8.36 -11.92 20.72
C GLY A 92 -8.80 -10.46 20.53
N SER A 93 -7.99 -9.64 19.87
CA SER A 93 -8.36 -8.25 19.52
C SER A 93 -9.46 -8.20 18.45
N ILE A 94 -9.44 -9.14 17.50
CA ILE A 94 -10.40 -9.24 16.39
C ILE A 94 -11.78 -9.66 16.89
N SER A 95 -11.83 -10.63 17.81
CA SER A 95 -13.11 -11.15 18.32
C SER A 95 -13.75 -10.27 19.39
N SER A 96 -12.95 -9.56 20.20
CA SER A 96 -13.46 -8.76 21.34
C SER A 96 -14.07 -7.41 20.93
N ARG A 97 -13.57 -6.80 19.85
CA ARG A 97 -13.91 -5.43 19.45
C ARG A 97 -15.11 -5.34 18.49
N PRO A 98 -16.23 -4.67 18.85
CA PRO A 98 -17.43 -4.59 18.01
C PRO A 98 -17.23 -3.95 16.65
N ASP A 99 -16.42 -2.89 16.58
CA ASP A 99 -16.07 -2.17 15.34
C ASP A 99 -15.32 -3.07 14.36
N ILE A 100 -14.37 -3.88 14.84
CA ILE A 100 -13.65 -4.84 13.99
C ILE A 100 -14.57 -5.95 13.50
N ARG A 101 -15.48 -6.46 14.35
CA ARG A 101 -16.47 -7.47 13.92
C ARG A 101 -17.37 -6.95 12.80
N GLN A 102 -17.71 -5.66 12.79
CA GLN A 102 -18.46 -5.05 11.68
C GLN A 102 -17.66 -5.04 10.38
N SER A 103 -16.36 -4.71 10.43
CA SER A 103 -15.48 -4.81 9.26
C SER A 103 -15.45 -6.23 8.69
N TYR A 104 -15.36 -7.26 9.54
CA TYR A 104 -15.40 -8.66 9.09
C TYR A 104 -16.79 -9.10 8.61
N ALA A 105 -17.88 -8.46 9.06
CA ALA A 105 -19.20 -8.69 8.49
C ALA A 105 -19.31 -8.17 7.05
N ILE A 106 -18.62 -7.06 6.73
CA ILE A 106 -18.52 -6.52 5.36
C ILE A 106 -17.60 -7.39 4.50
N LEU A 107 -16.43 -7.77 5.03
CA LEU A 107 -15.44 -8.60 4.31
C LEU A 107 -15.91 -10.05 4.11
N GLY A 108 -16.81 -10.54 4.97
CA GLY A 108 -17.24 -11.92 4.99
C GLY A 108 -16.15 -12.88 5.48
N LYS A 109 -16.25 -14.15 5.07
CA LYS A 109 -15.23 -15.16 5.39
C LYS A 109 -14.00 -14.94 4.50
N ILE A 110 -13.04 -14.19 5.01
CA ILE A 110 -11.76 -13.90 4.35
C ILE A 110 -10.60 -14.67 4.99
N LYS A 111 -9.68 -15.16 4.18
CA LYS A 111 -8.42 -15.78 4.62
C LYS A 111 -7.33 -14.72 4.78
N ALA A 112 -6.29 -15.02 5.56
CA ALA A 112 -5.18 -14.11 5.77
C ALA A 112 -4.48 -13.67 4.47
N ALA A 113 -4.32 -14.59 3.51
CA ALA A 113 -3.73 -14.27 2.20
C ALA A 113 -4.61 -13.30 1.40
N GLU A 114 -5.92 -13.51 1.39
CA GLU A 114 -6.89 -12.63 0.69
C GLU A 114 -6.93 -11.24 1.35
N LEU A 115 -6.83 -11.16 2.68
CA LEU A 115 -6.70 -9.88 3.38
C LEU A 115 -5.40 -9.16 3.02
N ALA A 116 -4.29 -9.89 2.85
CA ALA A 116 -3.02 -9.31 2.42
C ALA A 116 -3.09 -8.76 0.99
N GLU A 117 -3.71 -9.49 0.06
CA GLU A 117 -3.93 -9.03 -1.32
C GLU A 117 -4.84 -7.79 -1.38
N LEU A 118 -5.91 -7.77 -0.57
CA LEU A 118 -6.79 -6.61 -0.43
C LEU A 118 -6.03 -5.41 0.12
N THR A 119 -5.23 -5.62 1.17
CA THR A 119 -4.41 -4.58 1.79
C THR A 119 -3.41 -4.00 0.79
N ALA A 120 -2.70 -4.84 0.03
CA ALA A 120 -1.78 -4.40 -1.02
C ALA A 120 -2.49 -3.61 -2.12
N SER A 121 -3.71 -4.02 -2.49
CA SER A 121 -4.54 -3.31 -3.46
C SER A 121 -4.94 -1.91 -2.97
N VAL A 122 -5.37 -1.79 -1.71
CA VAL A 122 -5.69 -0.49 -1.08
C VAL A 122 -4.44 0.39 -0.98
N ALA A 123 -3.29 -0.20 -0.65
CA ALA A 123 -2.02 0.51 -0.56
C ALA A 123 -1.61 1.12 -1.91
N LEU A 124 -1.72 0.34 -2.99
CA LEU A 124 -1.43 0.82 -4.35
C LEU A 124 -2.44 1.87 -4.81
N ALA A 125 -3.73 1.70 -4.49
CA ALA A 125 -4.78 2.67 -4.81
C ALA A 125 -4.56 4.02 -4.09
N ASN A 126 -4.17 3.98 -2.81
CA ASN A 126 -3.89 5.20 -2.05
C ASN A 126 -2.63 5.92 -2.57
N ASN A 127 -1.61 5.16 -2.97
CA ASN A 127 -0.44 5.71 -3.65
C ASN A 127 -0.77 6.31 -5.02
N PHE A 128 -1.61 5.64 -5.82
CA PHE A 128 -2.10 6.18 -7.09
C PHE A 128 -2.80 7.53 -6.90
N ALA A 129 -3.72 7.61 -5.94
CA ALA A 129 -4.44 8.85 -5.64
C ALA A 129 -3.48 9.97 -5.22
N ALA A 130 -2.47 9.68 -4.40
CA ALA A 130 -1.47 10.64 -3.97
C ALA A 130 -0.54 11.12 -5.11
N LEU A 131 -0.27 10.28 -6.12
CA LEU A 131 0.52 10.65 -7.29
C LEU A 131 -0.29 11.38 -8.37
N ASN A 132 -1.61 11.20 -8.37
CA ASN A 132 -2.53 11.83 -9.32
C ASN A 132 -3.00 13.23 -8.88
N ALA A 133 -2.94 13.53 -7.58
CA ALA A 133 -3.25 14.85 -7.01
C ALA A 133 -2.20 15.90 -7.40
#